data_AF-X0XL88-F1
#
_entry.id   AF-X0XL88-F1
#
_cell.length_a   1.000
_cell.length_b   1.000
_cell.length_c   1.000
_cell.angle_alpha   90.00
_cell.angle_beta   90.00
_cell.angle_gamma   90.00
#
_symmetry.space_group_name_H-M   'P 1'
#
loop_
_entity.id
_entity.type
_entity.pdbx_description
1 polymer ?
#
loop_
_entity_poly.entity_id
_entity_poly.type
_entity_poly.pdbx_seq_one_letter_code
_entity_poly.pdbx_strand_id
1 'polypeptide(L)'
;AVSEQSLIAIDEADAVLFLVDVKSGITSYDESVSDFLLRSGKPVILGVNKVDGNRDEPDIYEFYNLGIGDPYPVSGKTGRGTGDLLDAIIEMLPSGKKGADETGSNLRVALIGRPNVGKSSIINCLTGKNSVLVTDIPCTTRDSTDTHLRYKGRDIIIVDTAGLKRITKLKESLEYYSSLRTLRSLSRCNVAVIVIDINEGLTSYEKSLIDDVENAGKGLLIAANKWDLVTKDHTTMKRMETDFR
;
A
#
# COMPACT_ATOMS: atom_id res chain seq x y z
N ALA A 1 15.63 -15.46 11.52
CA ALA A 1 15.98 -14.68 10.31
C ALA A 1 14.83 -13.74 10.01
N VAL A 2 15.11 -12.47 9.72
CA VAL A 2 14.09 -11.52 9.27
C VAL A 2 13.43 -12.08 8.01
N SER A 3 12.11 -12.14 7.97
CA SER A 3 11.41 -12.70 6.83
C SER A 3 11.64 -11.84 5.59
N GLU A 4 11.70 -12.47 4.41
CA GLU A 4 11.74 -11.74 3.13
C GLU A 4 10.59 -10.72 3.01
N GLN A 5 9.46 -11.04 3.67
CA GLN A 5 8.30 -10.17 3.78
C GLN A 5 8.62 -8.82 4.45
N SER A 6 9.36 -8.84 5.57
CA SER A 6 9.75 -7.64 6.31
C SER A 6 10.74 -6.77 5.52
N LEU A 7 11.64 -7.37 4.74
CA LEU A 7 12.66 -6.64 3.98
C LEU A 7 12.03 -5.68 2.95
N ILE A 8 11.05 -6.16 2.20
CA ILE A 8 10.40 -5.36 1.16
C ILE A 8 9.46 -4.31 1.80
N ALA A 9 8.80 -4.65 2.92
CA ALA A 9 7.99 -3.67 3.64
C ALA A 9 8.84 -2.49 4.13
N ILE A 10 10.06 -2.75 4.59
CA ILE A 10 11.03 -1.72 4.97
C ILE A 10 11.49 -0.90 3.75
N ASP A 11 11.73 -1.54 2.60
CA ASP A 11 12.13 -0.83 1.37
C ASP A 11 11.05 0.14 0.87
N GLU A 12 9.76 -0.21 1.00
CA GLU A 12 8.65 0.66 0.59
C GLU A 12 8.27 1.73 1.63
N ALA A 13 8.58 1.53 2.91
CA ALA A 13 8.18 2.43 3.99
C ALA A 13 8.90 3.78 3.94
N ASP A 14 8.21 4.88 4.26
CA ASP A 14 8.84 6.20 4.42
C ASP A 14 9.60 6.31 5.75
N ALA A 15 9.12 5.62 6.79
CA ALA A 15 9.73 5.48 8.10
C ALA A 15 9.32 4.13 8.73
N VAL A 16 10.11 3.62 9.68
CA VAL A 16 9.86 2.33 10.34
C VAL A 16 9.67 2.52 11.85
N LEU A 17 8.58 1.99 12.40
CA LEU A 17 8.41 1.82 13.84
C LEU A 17 8.92 0.44 14.23
N PHE A 18 10.04 0.38 14.93
CA PHE A 18 10.57 -0.84 15.50
C PHE A 18 10.07 -1.02 16.93
N LEU A 19 9.14 -1.97 17.12
CA LEU A 19 8.46 -2.19 18.39
C LEU A 19 9.05 -3.41 19.12
N VAL A 20 9.52 -3.20 20.34
CA VAL A 20 10.09 -4.23 21.23
C VAL A 20 9.27 -4.34 22.52
N ASP A 21 9.52 -5.37 23.33
CA ASP A 21 8.78 -5.63 24.57
C ASP A 21 9.68 -5.51 25.80
N VAL A 22 9.37 -4.55 26.68
CA VAL A 22 10.13 -4.33 27.93
C VAL A 22 10.16 -5.57 28.84
N LYS A 23 9.15 -6.43 28.77
CA LYS A 23 9.05 -7.62 29.63
C LYS A 23 9.92 -8.77 29.16
N SER A 24 10.18 -8.85 27.86
CA SER A 24 11.05 -9.86 27.27
C SER A 24 12.51 -9.41 27.26
N GLY A 25 12.74 -8.11 27.38
CA GLY A 25 14.03 -7.48 27.19
C GLY A 25 14.54 -7.60 25.76
N ILE A 26 15.81 -7.25 25.53
CA ILE A 26 16.45 -7.44 24.21
C ILE A 26 16.65 -8.93 23.93
N THR A 27 16.12 -9.39 22.80
CA THR A 27 16.39 -10.73 22.28
C THR A 27 17.40 -10.71 21.13
N SER A 28 18.01 -11.86 20.82
CA SER A 28 18.89 -12.00 19.65
C SER A 28 18.19 -11.74 18.31
N TYR A 29 16.85 -11.88 18.29
CA TYR A 29 16.05 -11.49 17.15
C TYR A 29 15.98 -9.97 17.01
N ASP A 30 15.79 -9.24 18.12
CA ASP A 30 15.75 -7.78 18.12
C ASP A 30 17.10 -7.19 17.69
N GLU A 31 18.20 -7.76 18.18
CA GLU A 31 19.56 -7.39 17.74
C GLU A 31 19.71 -7.56 16.23
N SER A 32 19.33 -8.72 15.70
CA SER A 32 19.41 -9.00 14.25
C SER A 32 18.55 -8.06 13.41
N VAL A 33 17.35 -7.71 13.89
CA VAL A 33 16.46 -6.75 13.21
C VAL A 33 17.03 -5.34 13.29
N SER A 34 17.58 -4.94 14.43
CA SER A 34 18.17 -3.61 14.62
C SER A 34 19.36 -3.37 13.70
N ASP A 35 20.27 -4.35 13.58
CA ASP A 35 21.39 -4.32 12.65
C ASP A 35 20.93 -4.15 11.20
N PHE A 36 19.86 -4.83 10.82
CA PHE A 36 19.28 -4.70 9.49
C PHE A 36 18.69 -3.30 9.26
N LEU A 37 17.92 -2.80 10.22
CA LEU A 37 17.27 -1.50 10.15
C LEU A 37 18.30 -0.36 10.07
N LEU A 38 19.37 -0.41 10.85
CA LEU A 38 20.47 0.57 10.80
C LEU A 38 21.14 0.60 9.42
N ARG A 39 21.28 -0.55 8.75
CA ARG A 39 21.85 -0.64 7.39
C ARG A 39 20.89 -0.20 6.29
N SER A 40 19.58 -0.23 6.53
CA SER A 40 18.57 0.15 5.53
C SER A 40 18.62 1.63 5.15
N GLY A 41 19.16 2.49 6.01
CA GLY A 41 19.18 3.94 5.82
C GLY A 41 17.82 4.62 5.92
N LYS A 42 16.77 3.86 6.29
CA LYS A 42 15.42 4.40 6.53
C LYS A 42 15.39 5.11 7.88
N PRO A 43 14.57 6.17 8.02
CA PRO A 43 14.24 6.72 9.33
C PRO A 43 13.57 5.63 10.21
N VAL A 44 14.08 5.40 11.43
CA VAL A 44 13.54 4.38 12.35
C VAL A 44 13.29 4.96 13.73
N ILE A 45 12.12 4.67 14.31
CA ILE A 45 11.75 5.01 15.69
C ILE A 45 11.67 3.72 16.51
N LEU A 46 12.29 3.72 17.69
CA LEU A 46 12.24 2.61 18.62
C LEU A 46 11.09 2.81 19.62
N GLY A 47 10.09 1.94 19.58
CA GLY A 47 9.01 1.90 20.57
C GLY A 47 9.19 0.73 21.54
N VAL A 48 9.25 1.00 22.83
CA VAL A 48 9.36 -0.03 23.88
C VAL A 48 7.98 -0.25 24.50
N ASN A 49 7.33 -1.34 24.15
CA ASN A 49 5.96 -1.65 24.54
C ASN A 49 5.87 -2.34 25.91
N LYS A 50 4.67 -2.37 26.47
CA LYS A 50 4.31 -2.95 27.78
C LYS A 50 4.92 -2.23 29.00
N VAL A 51 5.23 -0.94 28.84
CA VAL A 51 5.62 -0.05 29.94
C VAL A 51 4.35 0.41 30.67
N ASP A 52 3.86 -0.41 31.60
CA ASP A 52 2.57 -0.20 32.27
C ASP A 52 2.67 0.73 33.50
N GLY A 53 3.88 0.98 34.01
CA GLY A 53 4.09 1.84 35.17
C GLY A 53 5.55 2.25 35.38
N ASN A 54 5.79 3.13 36.34
CA ASN A 54 7.12 3.70 36.61
C ASN A 54 8.15 2.66 37.06
N ARG A 55 7.69 1.49 37.54
CA ARG A 55 8.56 0.37 37.90
C ARG A 55 9.30 -0.23 36.69
N ASP A 56 8.74 -0.06 35.49
CA ASP A 56 9.25 -0.61 34.24
C ASP A 56 10.21 0.39 33.54
N GLU A 57 10.27 1.64 33.99
CA GLU A 57 11.11 2.69 33.38
C GLU A 57 12.61 2.40 33.43
N PRO A 58 13.18 1.83 34.51
CA PRO A 58 14.60 1.46 34.54
C PRO A 58 14.95 0.40 33.48
N ASP A 59 14.01 -0.48 33.15
CA ASP A 59 14.25 -1.55 32.17
C ASP A 59 14.32 -1.00 30.73
N ILE A 60 13.88 0.24 30.49
CA ILE A 60 14.00 0.88 29.18
C ILE A 60 15.46 1.14 28.81
N TYR A 61 16.34 1.36 29.80
CA TYR A 61 17.72 1.77 29.54
C TYR A 61 18.53 0.74 28.76
N GLU A 62 18.18 -0.54 28.83
CA GLU A 62 18.89 -1.56 28.05
C GLU A 62 18.66 -1.38 26.54
N PHE A 63 17.51 -0.85 26.12
CA PHE A 63 17.11 -0.73 24.72
C PHE A 63 17.93 0.32 23.94
N TYR A 64 18.66 1.19 24.63
CA TYR A 64 19.69 2.04 24.00
C TYR A 64 20.78 1.21 23.30
N ASN A 65 21.04 -0.03 23.75
CA ASN A 65 22.03 -0.91 23.15
C ASN A 65 21.69 -1.32 21.71
N LEU A 66 20.44 -1.17 21.27
CA LEU A 66 20.01 -1.42 19.89
C LEU A 66 20.51 -0.33 18.91
N GLY A 67 20.98 0.82 19.42
CA GLY A 67 21.54 1.89 18.59
C GLY A 67 20.51 2.66 17.74
N ILE A 68 19.21 2.45 17.96
CA ILE A 68 18.10 3.08 17.22
C ILE A 68 17.57 4.28 18.02
N GLY A 69 18.46 5.24 18.30
CA GLY A 69 18.12 6.50 18.97
C GLY A 69 17.47 6.34 20.36
N ASP A 70 16.66 7.33 20.75
CA ASP A 70 15.99 7.37 22.04
C ASP A 70 14.73 6.47 22.03
N PRO A 71 14.59 5.52 22.98
CA PRO A 71 13.42 4.65 23.06
C PRO A 71 12.19 5.38 23.57
N TYR A 72 11.06 5.20 22.88
CA TYR A 72 9.76 5.71 23.27
C TYR A 72 8.98 4.66 24.08
N PRO A 73 8.77 4.86 25.39
CA PRO A 73 8.01 3.92 26.19
C PRO A 73 6.52 4.02 25.90
N VAL A 74 5.88 2.89 25.62
CA VAL A 74 4.45 2.81 25.36
C VAL A 74 3.80 1.63 26.07
N SER A 75 2.51 1.75 26.34
CA SER A 75 1.65 0.63 26.71
C SER A 75 0.48 0.56 25.76
N GLY A 76 0.50 -0.42 24.85
CA GLY A 76 -0.66 -0.69 23.98
C GLY A 76 -1.93 -1.08 24.74
N LYS A 77 -1.81 -1.50 26.02
CA LYS A 77 -2.95 -1.86 26.86
C LYS A 77 -3.65 -0.64 27.45
N THR A 78 -2.90 0.35 27.92
CA THR A 78 -3.44 1.53 28.61
C THR A 78 -3.46 2.79 27.75
N GLY A 79 -2.74 2.77 26.62
CA GLY A 79 -2.52 3.94 25.78
C GLY A 79 -1.44 4.89 26.30
N ARG A 80 -0.73 4.56 27.40
CA ARG A 80 0.35 5.41 27.92
C ARG A 80 1.46 5.58 26.86
N GLY A 81 1.95 6.82 26.71
CA GLY A 81 3.09 7.16 25.84
C GLY A 81 2.83 7.11 24.33
N THR A 82 1.63 6.69 23.89
CA THR A 82 1.33 6.57 22.46
C THR A 82 1.23 7.92 21.77
N GLY A 83 0.82 8.98 22.50
CA GLY A 83 0.81 10.35 21.97
C GLY A 83 2.20 10.83 21.58
N ASP A 84 3.15 10.77 22.52
CA ASP A 84 4.54 11.18 22.28
C ASP A 84 5.20 10.35 21.17
N LEU A 85 4.91 9.03 21.12
CA LEU A 85 5.37 8.18 20.03
C LEU A 85 4.79 8.62 18.67
N LEU A 86 3.49 8.93 18.61
CA LEU A 86 2.83 9.38 17.39
C LEU A 86 3.35 10.73 16.92
N ASP A 87 3.60 11.67 17.85
CA ASP A 87 4.18 12.97 17.53
C ASP A 87 5.59 12.81 16.92
N ALA A 88 6.43 11.94 17.51
CA ALA A 88 7.73 11.61 16.96
C ALA A 88 7.64 10.97 15.55
N ILE A 89 6.67 10.08 15.33
CA ILE A 89 6.40 9.50 14.01
C ILE A 89 6.04 10.61 13.01
N ILE A 90 5.18 11.55 13.39
CA ILE A 90 4.78 12.66 12.53
C ILE A 90 5.96 13.56 12.17
N GLU A 91 6.85 13.86 13.12
CA GLU A 91 8.05 14.66 12.89
C GLU A 91 9.06 13.99 11.97
N MET A 92 9.17 12.66 12.05
CA MET A 92 10.08 11.88 11.21
C MET A 92 9.58 11.72 9.77
N LEU A 93 8.27 11.68 9.56
CA LEU A 93 7.70 11.55 8.23
C LEU A 93 8.09 12.75 7.38
N PRO A 94 8.46 12.55 6.10
CA PRO A 94 8.81 13.65 5.22
C PRO A 94 7.67 14.67 5.23
N SER A 95 8.01 15.95 5.33
CA SER A 95 7.10 17.10 5.20
C SER A 95 6.59 17.26 3.76
N GLY A 96 6.16 16.16 3.14
CA GLY A 96 5.20 16.19 2.06
C GLY A 96 3.91 16.67 2.69
N LYS A 97 3.43 17.81 2.20
CA LYS A 97 2.15 18.42 2.56
C LYS A 97 1.15 17.32 2.91
N LYS A 98 0.44 17.50 4.04
CA LYS A 98 -0.90 16.93 4.26
C LYS A 98 -1.58 16.85 2.90
N GLY A 99 -2.36 15.81 2.65
CA GLY A 99 -3.28 15.71 1.50
C GLY A 99 -4.35 16.82 1.46
N ALA A 100 -3.98 18.07 1.75
CA ALA A 100 -4.57 19.26 1.23
C ALA A 100 -4.52 19.16 -0.28
N ASP A 101 -5.62 18.65 -0.83
CA ASP A 101 -6.28 19.32 -1.93
C ASP A 101 -5.32 19.75 -3.05
N GLU A 102 -4.71 18.75 -3.69
CA GLU A 102 -4.74 18.78 -5.14
C GLU A 102 -6.15 18.38 -5.58
N THR A 103 -7.13 19.24 -5.25
CA THR A 103 -8.35 19.43 -6.03
C THR A 103 -8.00 20.05 -7.39
N GLY A 104 -6.95 19.54 -8.04
CA GLY A 104 -6.98 19.49 -9.49
C GLY A 104 -8.18 18.60 -9.82
N SER A 105 -9.07 19.07 -10.69
CA SER A 105 -10.29 18.42 -11.18
C SER A 105 -10.10 17.04 -11.83
N ASN A 106 -8.94 16.42 -11.64
CA ASN A 106 -8.46 15.29 -12.40
C ASN A 106 -8.95 14.03 -11.71
N LEU A 107 -9.67 13.22 -12.47
CA LEU A 107 -10.23 11.96 -11.99
C LEU A 107 -9.07 10.98 -11.70
N ARG A 108 -8.90 10.59 -10.44
CA ARG A 108 -7.90 9.60 -10.03
C ARG A 108 -8.52 8.21 -10.01
N VAL A 109 -7.92 7.28 -10.75
CA VAL A 109 -8.42 5.91 -10.94
C VAL A 109 -7.38 4.90 -10.48
N ALA A 110 -7.75 3.98 -9.60
CA ALA A 110 -6.91 2.84 -9.22
C ALA A 110 -7.28 1.59 -10.03
N LEU A 111 -6.30 0.82 -10.48
CA LEU A 111 -6.51 -0.50 -11.08
C LEU A 111 -6.02 -1.59 -10.11
N ILE A 112 -6.95 -2.28 -9.48
CA ILE A 112 -6.71 -3.28 -8.44
C ILE A 112 -7.19 -4.67 -8.88
N GLY A 113 -6.69 -5.72 -8.23
CA GLY A 113 -7.01 -7.12 -8.58
C GLY A 113 -5.78 -8.02 -8.52
N ARG A 114 -5.99 -9.33 -8.68
CA ARG A 114 -4.91 -10.33 -8.57
C ARG A 114 -3.84 -10.16 -9.64
N PRO A 115 -2.60 -10.62 -9.42
CA PRO A 115 -1.58 -10.62 -10.46
C PRO A 115 -2.02 -11.43 -11.69
N ASN A 116 -1.54 -11.03 -12.87
CA ASN A 116 -1.85 -11.67 -14.17
C ASN A 116 -3.31 -11.63 -14.66
N VAL A 117 -4.22 -10.93 -13.97
CA VAL A 117 -5.59 -10.65 -14.47
C VAL A 117 -5.61 -9.67 -15.66
N GLY A 118 -4.46 -9.08 -16.02
CA GLY A 118 -4.30 -8.23 -17.22
C GLY A 118 -4.36 -6.72 -16.98
N LYS A 119 -4.20 -6.25 -15.74
CA LYS A 119 -4.11 -4.81 -15.38
C LYS A 119 -3.11 -4.03 -16.25
N SER A 120 -1.90 -4.55 -16.42
CA SER A 120 -0.85 -3.88 -17.19
C SER A 120 -1.19 -3.82 -18.69
N SER A 121 -1.86 -4.85 -19.22
CA SER A 121 -2.38 -4.84 -20.60
C SER A 121 -3.47 -3.79 -20.78
N ILE A 122 -4.36 -3.61 -19.80
CA ILE A 122 -5.37 -2.55 -19.81
C ILE A 122 -4.70 -1.17 -19.83
N ILE A 123 -3.72 -0.94 -18.94
CA ILE A 123 -2.97 0.34 -18.92
C ILE A 123 -2.30 0.61 -20.26
N ASN A 124 -1.58 -0.37 -20.82
CA ASN A 124 -0.92 -0.22 -22.11
C ASN A 124 -1.91 0.05 -23.25
N CYS A 125 -3.11 -0.53 -23.20
CA CYS A 125 -4.16 -0.26 -24.18
C CYS A 125 -4.71 1.16 -24.04
N LEU A 126 -4.90 1.64 -22.80
CA LEU A 126 -5.35 3.00 -22.51
C LEU A 126 -4.30 4.04 -22.91
N THR A 127 -3.01 3.75 -22.73
CA THR A 127 -1.92 4.66 -23.08
C THR A 127 -1.54 4.63 -24.56
N GLY A 128 -1.67 3.48 -25.22
CA GLY A 128 -1.24 3.29 -26.61
C GLY A 128 -2.24 3.69 -27.69
N LYS A 129 -3.54 3.86 -27.37
CA LYS A 129 -4.58 4.08 -28.39
C LYS A 129 -5.08 5.53 -28.55
N ASN A 130 -4.98 6.40 -27.53
CA ASN A 130 -5.54 7.76 -27.60
C ASN A 130 -4.93 8.80 -26.65
N SER A 131 -3.96 8.45 -25.79
CA SER A 131 -3.43 9.42 -24.83
C SER A 131 -2.21 10.13 -25.40
N VAL A 132 -2.33 11.45 -25.58
CA VAL A 132 -1.15 12.32 -25.52
C VAL A 132 -0.63 12.16 -24.10
N LEU A 133 0.52 11.51 -23.93
CA LEU A 133 1.27 11.52 -22.68
C LEU A 133 1.58 13.00 -22.39
N VAL A 134 0.80 13.61 -21.49
CA VAL A 134 1.03 14.98 -21.08
C VAL A 134 2.31 14.96 -20.25
N THR A 135 3.40 15.38 -20.89
CA THR A 135 4.62 15.78 -20.21
C THR A 135 4.66 17.29 -20.26
N ASP A 136 5.05 17.89 -19.13
CA ASP A 136 5.17 19.32 -18.85
C ASP A 136 3.97 19.99 -18.16
N ILE A 137 3.70 19.56 -16.92
CA ILE A 137 3.13 20.45 -15.90
C ILE A 137 4.28 20.82 -14.94
N PRO A 138 4.73 22.09 -14.90
CA PRO A 138 5.71 22.51 -13.91
C PRO A 138 5.06 22.44 -12.53
N CYS A 139 5.76 21.81 -11.57
CA CYS A 139 5.33 21.40 -10.22
C CYS A 139 4.80 19.96 -10.04
N THR A 140 5.13 19.00 -10.92
CA THR A 140 4.90 17.57 -10.61
C THR A 140 5.93 17.04 -9.60
N THR A 141 5.81 17.47 -8.35
CA THR A 141 6.54 16.84 -7.25
C THR A 141 5.81 15.58 -6.82
N ARG A 142 6.35 14.42 -7.23
CA ARG A 142 7.03 13.45 -6.33
C ARG A 142 6.69 11.97 -6.55
N ASP A 143 5.55 11.63 -7.15
CA ASP A 143 5.19 10.22 -7.38
C ASP A 143 5.47 9.80 -8.83
N SER A 144 6.71 9.38 -9.11
CA SER A 144 7.17 8.85 -10.41
C SER A 144 6.49 7.54 -10.84
N THR A 145 5.40 7.16 -10.17
CA THR A 145 4.72 5.87 -10.31
C THR A 145 3.33 5.97 -10.90
N ASP A 146 2.75 7.16 -11.03
CA ASP A 146 1.41 7.36 -11.60
C ASP A 146 1.47 7.54 -13.13
N THR A 147 0.39 7.21 -13.83
CA THR A 147 0.26 7.41 -15.28
C THR A 147 -0.79 8.47 -15.56
N HIS A 148 -0.41 9.53 -16.27
CA HIS A 148 -1.31 10.60 -16.69
C HIS A 148 -1.87 10.31 -18.08
N LEU A 149 -3.18 10.47 -18.25
CA LEU A 149 -3.86 10.32 -19.53
C LEU A 149 -4.93 11.38 -19.71
N ARG A 150 -5.12 11.82 -20.96
CA ARG A 150 -6.20 12.74 -21.33
C ARG A 150 -7.21 12.01 -22.19
N TYR A 151 -8.45 11.94 -21.76
CA TYR A 151 -9.54 11.28 -22.49
C TYR A 151 -10.72 12.23 -22.67
N LYS A 152 -11.12 12.45 -23.93
CA LYS A 152 -12.22 13.37 -24.30
C LYS A 152 -12.11 14.75 -23.62
N GLY A 153 -10.89 15.29 -23.57
CA GLY A 153 -10.61 16.61 -22.98
C GLY A 153 -10.49 16.64 -21.46
N ARG A 154 -10.72 15.52 -20.76
CA ARG A 154 -10.57 15.40 -19.29
C ARG A 154 -9.25 14.74 -18.93
N ASP A 155 -8.61 15.27 -17.90
CA ASP A 155 -7.38 14.70 -17.35
C ASP A 155 -7.73 13.62 -16.32
N ILE A 156 -7.10 12.46 -16.48
CA ILE A 156 -7.27 11.28 -15.66
C ILE A 156 -5.89 10.85 -15.20
N ILE A 157 -5.79 10.46 -13.94
CA ILE A 157 -4.55 9.95 -13.35
C ILE A 157 -4.82 8.51 -12.94
N ILE A 158 -4.09 7.57 -13.53
CA ILE A 158 -4.06 6.20 -13.03
C ILE A 158 -3.02 6.15 -11.91
N VAL A 159 -3.47 5.89 -10.68
CA VAL A 159 -2.59 5.83 -9.52
C VAL A 159 -1.80 4.52 -9.49
N ASP A 160 -0.57 4.62 -9.02
CA ASP A 160 0.31 3.50 -8.69
C ASP A 160 0.47 2.47 -9.84
N THR A 161 0.93 2.96 -10.98
CA THR A 161 1.20 2.15 -12.19
C THR A 161 2.59 1.51 -12.23
N ALA A 162 3.58 2.03 -11.48
CA ALA A 162 4.94 1.50 -11.53
C ALA A 162 5.07 0.07 -11.00
N GLY A 163 4.43 -0.23 -9.86
CA GLY A 163 4.44 -1.61 -9.39
C GLY A 163 3.60 -2.55 -10.26
N LEU A 164 2.61 -2.05 -11.04
CA LEU A 164 1.91 -2.87 -12.05
C LEU A 164 2.86 -3.30 -13.18
N LYS A 165 3.92 -2.53 -13.44
CA LYS A 165 5.00 -2.89 -14.38
C LYS A 165 6.07 -3.78 -13.74
N ARG A 166 6.31 -3.68 -12.42
CA ARG A 166 7.30 -4.52 -11.69
C ARG A 166 6.82 -5.96 -11.41
N ILE A 167 5.51 -6.19 -11.27
CA ILE A 167 4.91 -7.52 -10.99
C ILE A 167 5.31 -8.60 -12.02
N THR A 168 5.77 -8.24 -13.22
CA THR A 168 6.18 -9.21 -14.24
C THR A 168 7.44 -10.02 -13.88
N LYS A 169 8.22 -9.62 -12.85
CA LYS A 169 9.53 -10.24 -12.56
C LYS A 169 9.66 -11.00 -11.23
N LEU A 170 8.70 -10.94 -10.32
CA LEU A 170 8.82 -11.59 -9.00
C LEU A 170 7.72 -12.64 -8.81
N LYS A 171 8.13 -13.91 -8.80
CA LYS A 171 7.31 -15.03 -8.34
C LYS A 171 7.54 -15.19 -6.84
N GLU A 172 6.42 -15.24 -6.11
CA GLU A 172 6.27 -15.67 -4.71
C GLU A 172 6.32 -14.57 -3.62
N SER A 173 5.41 -14.74 -2.64
CA SER A 173 4.95 -13.81 -1.56
C SER A 173 3.91 -12.72 -1.93
N LEU A 174 2.88 -13.07 -2.71
CA LEU A 174 2.01 -12.13 -3.46
C LEU A 174 0.86 -11.42 -2.71
N GLU A 175 0.36 -11.92 -1.58
CA GLU A 175 -0.92 -11.44 -1.01
C GLU A 175 -0.74 -10.16 -0.17
N TYR A 176 0.23 -10.13 0.74
CA TYR A 176 0.46 -8.98 1.63
C TYR A 176 0.85 -7.69 0.88
N TYR A 177 1.74 -7.77 -0.11
CA TYR A 177 2.09 -6.62 -0.97
C TYR A 177 0.91 -6.13 -1.77
N SER A 178 0.10 -7.05 -2.30
CA SER A 178 -1.09 -6.68 -3.05
C SER A 178 -2.06 -5.90 -2.14
N SER A 179 -2.19 -6.29 -0.87
CA SER A 179 -3.04 -5.60 0.12
C SER A 179 -2.52 -4.22 0.52
N LEU A 180 -1.26 -4.08 0.97
CA LEU A 180 -0.69 -2.77 1.34
C LEU A 180 -0.77 -1.76 0.18
N ARG A 181 -0.51 -2.24 -1.02
CA ARG A 181 -0.53 -1.43 -2.23
C ARG A 181 -1.94 -1.07 -2.68
N THR A 182 -2.89 -1.99 -2.49
CA THR A 182 -4.32 -1.70 -2.67
C THR A 182 -4.73 -0.58 -1.71
N LEU A 183 -4.39 -0.67 -0.43
CA LEU A 183 -4.72 0.38 0.55
C LEU A 183 -4.13 1.75 0.15
N ARG A 184 -2.87 1.79 -0.29
CA ARG A 184 -2.23 3.01 -0.80
C ARG A 184 -2.91 3.56 -2.06
N SER A 185 -3.33 2.67 -2.97
CA SER A 185 -4.05 3.06 -4.19
C SER A 185 -5.44 3.61 -3.87
N LEU A 186 -6.16 2.98 -2.93
CA LEU A 186 -7.50 3.40 -2.49
C LEU A 186 -7.46 4.75 -1.80
N SER A 187 -6.46 5.03 -0.96
CA SER A 187 -6.36 6.34 -0.30
C SER A 187 -6.16 7.49 -1.29
N ARG A 188 -5.52 7.22 -2.45
CA ARG A 188 -5.17 8.21 -3.47
C ARG A 188 -6.14 8.30 -4.66
N CYS A 189 -7.10 7.36 -4.81
CA CYS A 189 -8.05 7.37 -5.93
C CYS A 189 -9.43 7.92 -5.56
N ASN A 190 -10.19 8.34 -6.58
CA ASN A 190 -11.62 8.61 -6.50
C ASN A 190 -12.44 7.38 -6.88
N VAL A 191 -11.98 6.63 -7.89
CA VAL A 191 -12.63 5.42 -8.40
C VAL A 191 -11.63 4.28 -8.41
N ALA A 192 -12.04 3.13 -7.89
CA ALA A 192 -11.29 1.88 -7.96
C ALA A 192 -11.91 0.96 -9.03
N VAL A 193 -11.07 0.50 -9.94
CA VAL A 193 -11.40 -0.48 -10.97
C VAL A 193 -10.84 -1.83 -10.54
N ILE A 194 -11.71 -2.74 -10.11
CA ILE A 194 -11.36 -4.12 -9.79
C ILE A 194 -11.33 -4.92 -11.09
N VAL A 195 -10.13 -5.30 -11.52
CA VAL A 195 -9.92 -6.14 -12.70
C VAL A 195 -9.93 -7.60 -12.29
N ILE A 196 -10.85 -8.36 -12.90
CA ILE A 196 -11.02 -9.78 -12.63
C ILE A 196 -10.72 -10.59 -13.89
N ASP A 197 -10.18 -11.80 -13.73
CA ASP A 197 -10.11 -12.77 -14.83
C ASP A 197 -11.46 -13.47 -14.91
N ILE A 198 -12.13 -13.34 -16.05
CA ILE A 198 -13.47 -13.93 -16.21
C ILE A 198 -13.47 -15.47 -16.09
N ASN A 199 -12.33 -16.13 -16.37
CA ASN A 199 -12.24 -17.59 -16.25
C ASN A 199 -12.15 -18.05 -14.80
N GLU A 200 -11.66 -17.17 -13.91
CA GLU A 200 -11.56 -17.45 -12.47
C GLU A 200 -12.78 -16.93 -11.70
N GLY A 201 -13.46 -15.90 -12.21
CA GLY A 201 -14.66 -15.32 -11.60
C GLY A 201 -14.36 -14.51 -10.33
N LEU A 202 -15.36 -14.36 -9.45
CA LEU A 202 -15.20 -13.73 -8.14
C LEU A 202 -14.71 -14.74 -7.11
N THR A 203 -13.45 -14.65 -6.70
CA THR A 203 -12.94 -15.41 -5.56
C THR A 203 -13.19 -14.66 -4.24
N SER A 204 -12.83 -15.27 -3.11
CA SER A 204 -12.85 -14.59 -1.81
C SER A 204 -11.96 -13.34 -1.78
N TYR A 205 -10.88 -13.33 -2.57
CA TYR A 205 -9.99 -12.18 -2.67
C TYR A 205 -10.65 -10.97 -3.35
N GLU A 206 -11.33 -11.17 -4.49
CA GLU A 206 -12.07 -10.09 -5.14
C GLU A 206 -13.19 -9.54 -4.25
N LYS A 207 -13.87 -10.40 -3.48
CA LYS A 207 -14.89 -9.97 -2.52
C LYS A 207 -14.30 -9.07 -1.43
N SER A 208 -13.17 -9.46 -0.84
CA SER A 208 -12.46 -8.60 0.13
C SER A 208 -12.05 -7.26 -0.47
N LEU A 209 -11.62 -7.22 -1.73
CA LEU A 209 -11.29 -5.96 -2.41
C LEU A 209 -12.52 -5.08 -2.63
N ILE A 210 -13.68 -5.67 -2.94
CA ILE A 210 -14.94 -4.94 -3.04
C ILE A 210 -15.27 -4.30 -1.68
N ASP A 211 -15.20 -5.08 -0.61
CA ASP A 211 -15.44 -4.59 0.75
C ASP A 211 -14.48 -3.44 1.10
N ASP A 212 -13.18 -3.56 0.76
CA ASP A 212 -12.18 -2.51 1.00
C ASP A 212 -12.52 -1.21 0.25
N VAL A 213 -12.98 -1.31 -0.99
CA VAL A 213 -13.38 -0.15 -1.81
C VAL A 213 -14.62 0.53 -1.23
N GLU A 214 -15.61 -0.24 -0.82
CA GLU A 214 -16.85 0.25 -0.21
C GLU A 214 -16.58 0.92 1.13
N ASN A 215 -15.79 0.28 2.00
CA ASN A 215 -15.37 0.83 3.30
C ASN A 215 -14.57 2.13 3.15
N ALA A 216 -13.79 2.26 2.08
CA ALA A 216 -13.06 3.48 1.74
C ALA A 216 -13.95 4.57 1.09
N GLY A 217 -15.23 4.29 0.82
CA GLY A 217 -16.19 5.22 0.22
C GLY A 217 -15.83 5.64 -1.21
N LYS A 218 -15.14 4.77 -1.96
CA LYS A 218 -14.66 5.08 -3.32
C LYS A 218 -15.67 4.61 -4.36
N GLY A 219 -15.67 5.25 -5.53
CA GLY A 219 -16.45 4.73 -6.67
C GLY A 219 -15.93 3.35 -7.07
N LEU A 220 -16.82 2.38 -7.27
CA LEU A 220 -16.45 1.01 -7.63
C LEU A 220 -16.81 0.73 -9.10
N LEU A 221 -15.86 0.14 -9.83
CA LEU A 221 -16.10 -0.43 -11.15
C LEU A 221 -15.47 -1.82 -11.24
N ILE A 222 -16.23 -2.81 -11.69
CA ILE A 222 -15.71 -4.17 -11.92
C ILE A 222 -15.44 -4.33 -13.42
N ALA A 223 -14.20 -4.66 -13.77
CA ALA A 223 -13.73 -4.89 -15.12
C ALA A 223 -13.45 -6.38 -15.35
N ALA A 224 -14.42 -7.08 -15.96
CA ALA A 224 -14.27 -8.46 -16.39
C ALA A 224 -13.32 -8.57 -17.59
N ASN A 225 -12.07 -8.98 -17.35
CA ASN A 225 -11.03 -9.06 -18.37
C ASN A 225 -10.86 -10.49 -18.90
N LYS A 226 -10.14 -10.63 -20.02
CA LYS A 226 -9.94 -11.88 -20.78
C LYS A 226 -11.24 -12.48 -21.32
N TRP A 227 -12.23 -11.62 -21.57
CA TRP A 227 -13.53 -11.98 -22.16
C TRP A 227 -13.38 -12.64 -23.54
N ASP A 228 -12.29 -12.38 -24.26
CA ASP A 228 -11.94 -13.02 -25.53
C ASP A 228 -11.69 -14.53 -25.40
N LEU A 229 -11.26 -15.02 -24.23
CA LEU A 229 -10.96 -16.43 -23.99
C LEU A 229 -12.19 -17.29 -23.67
N VAL A 230 -13.33 -16.67 -23.37
CA VAL A 230 -14.56 -17.38 -23.05
C VAL A 230 -15.27 -17.82 -24.33
N THR A 231 -15.64 -19.09 -24.40
CA THR A 231 -16.55 -19.60 -25.45
C THR A 231 -17.93 -19.00 -25.25
N LYS A 232 -18.41 -18.25 -26.26
CA LYS A 232 -19.63 -17.44 -26.15
C LYS A 232 -20.82 -18.11 -26.82
N ASP A 233 -21.96 -18.00 -26.16
CA ASP A 233 -23.29 -18.25 -26.68
C ASP A 233 -24.22 -17.05 -26.40
N HIS A 234 -25.48 -17.17 -26.79
CA HIS A 234 -26.51 -16.14 -26.63
C HIS A 234 -26.91 -15.87 -25.16
N THR A 235 -26.49 -16.70 -24.21
CA THR A 235 -26.81 -16.59 -22.77
C THR A 235 -25.63 -16.21 -21.90
N THR A 236 -24.42 -16.25 -22.44
CA THR A 236 -23.16 -16.13 -21.68
C THR A 236 -23.10 -14.84 -20.85
N MET A 237 -23.52 -13.70 -21.42
CA MET A 237 -23.55 -12.42 -20.71
C MET A 237 -24.53 -12.43 -19.53
N LYS A 238 -25.74 -12.96 -19.72
CA LYS A 238 -26.76 -13.03 -18.66
C LYS A 238 -26.34 -13.93 -17.51
N ARG A 239 -25.74 -15.09 -17.82
CA ARG A 239 -25.22 -16.00 -16.80
C ARG A 239 -24.17 -15.30 -15.95
N MET A 240 -23.22 -14.63 -16.59
CA MET A 240 -22.15 -13.94 -15.87
C MET A 240 -22.69 -12.75 -15.06
N GLU A 241 -23.60 -11.93 -15.60
CA GLU A 241 -24.23 -10.87 -14.80
C GLU A 241 -24.95 -11.41 -13.55
N THR A 242 -25.55 -12.59 -13.64
CA THR A 242 -26.19 -13.26 -12.49
C THR A 242 -25.16 -13.72 -11.46
N ASP A 243 -23.99 -14.20 -11.89
CA ASP A 243 -22.92 -14.65 -10.99
C ASP A 243 -22.24 -13.48 -10.24
N PHE A 244 -22.33 -12.24 -10.77
CA PHE A 244 -21.75 -11.03 -10.18
C PHE A 244 -22.70 -10.22 -9.28
N ARG A 245 -24.02 -10.49 -9.32
CA ARG A 245 -25.04 -9.82 -8.50
C ARG A 245 -25.31 -10.58 -7.21
#